data_AF-D1J7K8-F1
#
_entry.id   AF-D1J7K8-F1
#
_cell.length_a   1.000
_cell.length_b   1.000
_cell.length_c   1.000
_cell.angle_alpha   90.00
_cell.angle_beta   90.00
_cell.angle_gamma   90.00
#
_symmetry.space_group_name_H-M   'P 1'
#
loop_
_entity.id
_entity.type
_entity.pdbx_description
1 polymer ?
#
loop_
_entity_poly.entity_id
_entity_poly.type
_entity_poly.pdbx_seq_one_letter_code
_entity_poly.pdbx_strand_id
1 'polypeptide(L)'
;MDNRKQELKQLKKIPLQENWPRILILLISAIGLLVLIYITLVFKNKYEESFELEIFNDIFVSCLVGIFSGALLVLASFILLDVFKRNKIKNFFEYYCYLSSLKSKNKFLFFKNYDLREIINNKNQLTKQEFICFVAEKLNYTMPSIEYKNLVNEINSDFAKHSFLDPDFKKQKKATLTRLIIFEIIIPLFISIALIVLIACLFNNDDQPIRAIYRLIIILVSAIIVLSLSILIYELFILSKVKNYQNFNNLYLLSFNNYSYKYLNSSLVR
;
A
#
# COMPACT_ATOMS: atom_id res chain seq x y z
N MET A 1 22.70 19.53 10.13
CA MET A 1 22.08 18.69 9.08
C MET A 1 21.98 17.22 9.49
N ASP A 2 22.91 16.67 10.28
CA ASP A 2 22.83 15.27 10.75
C ASP A 2 21.77 15.02 11.83
N ASN A 3 21.56 15.95 12.77
CA ASN A 3 20.57 15.80 13.84
C ASN A 3 19.14 15.60 13.30
N ARG A 4 18.69 16.42 12.35
CA ARG A 4 17.37 16.29 11.72
C ARG A 4 17.10 14.91 11.13
N LYS A 5 18.09 14.32 10.44
CA LYS A 5 17.96 12.99 9.84
C LYS A 5 17.82 11.92 10.93
N GLN A 6 18.54 12.09 12.04
CA GLN A 6 18.45 11.20 13.20
C GLN A 6 17.13 11.36 13.94
N GLU A 7 16.67 12.59 14.19
CA GLU A 7 15.36 12.91 14.80
C GLU A 7 14.21 12.31 13.98
N LEU A 8 14.19 12.55 12.67
CA LEU A 8 13.20 11.93 11.78
C LEU A 8 13.29 10.41 11.77
N LYS A 9 14.49 9.82 11.92
CA LYS A 9 14.65 8.37 12.01
C LYS A 9 14.08 7.82 13.33
N GLN A 10 14.25 8.54 14.43
CA GLN A 10 13.65 8.20 15.73
C GLN A 10 12.12 8.28 15.65
N LEU A 11 11.58 9.37 15.11
CA LEU A 11 10.13 9.60 14.99
C LEU A 11 9.42 8.55 14.11
N LYS A 12 10.10 8.01 13.09
CA LYS A 12 9.54 6.99 12.18
C LYS A 12 9.70 5.57 12.69
N LYS A 13 10.49 5.34 13.75
CA LYS A 13 10.81 4.00 14.22
C LYS A 13 9.53 3.36 14.76
N ILE A 14 9.19 2.20 14.22
CA ILE A 14 8.06 1.41 14.69
C ILE A 14 8.60 0.32 15.60
N PRO A 15 8.14 0.24 16.86
CA PRO A 15 8.40 -0.90 17.71
C PRO A 15 8.12 -2.22 16.99
N LEU A 16 9.06 -3.17 17.08
CA LEU A 16 8.94 -4.48 16.40
C LEU A 16 7.66 -5.23 16.80
N GLN A 17 7.24 -5.07 18.05
CA GLN A 17 6.02 -5.65 18.63
C GLN A 17 4.74 -5.18 17.90
N GLU A 18 4.71 -3.96 17.37
CA GLU A 18 3.53 -3.43 16.67
C GLU A 18 3.36 -4.02 15.26
N ASN A 19 4.41 -4.64 14.69
CA ASN A 19 4.33 -5.36 13.42
C ASN A 19 3.89 -6.82 13.59
N TRP A 20 3.85 -7.36 14.81
CA TRP A 20 3.55 -8.78 15.06
C TRP A 20 2.19 -9.23 14.51
N PRO A 21 1.09 -8.47 14.65
CA PRO A 21 -0.19 -8.84 14.03
C PRO A 21 -0.10 -8.94 12.50
N ARG A 22 0.76 -8.13 11.86
CA ARG A 22 1.01 -8.13 10.40
C ARG A 22 1.69 -9.39 9.96
N ILE A 23 2.70 -9.82 10.71
CA ILE A 23 3.44 -11.04 10.46
C ILE A 23 2.54 -12.27 10.68
N LEU A 24 1.73 -12.28 11.74
CA LEU A 24 0.81 -13.37 12.05
C LEU A 24 -0.24 -13.59 10.95
N ILE A 25 -0.85 -12.52 10.42
CA ILE A 25 -1.84 -12.66 9.34
C ILE A 25 -1.17 -13.21 8.08
N LEU A 26 0.01 -12.70 7.71
CA LEU A 26 0.75 -13.22 6.56
C LEU A 26 1.06 -14.71 6.72
N LEU A 27 1.44 -15.14 7.93
CA LEU A 27 1.69 -16.55 8.24
C LEU A 27 0.42 -17.40 8.14
N ILE A 28 -0.70 -16.97 8.74
CA ILE A 28 -1.97 -17.69 8.68
C ILE A 28 -2.46 -17.81 7.24
N SER A 29 -2.36 -16.73 6.46
CA SER A 29 -2.73 -16.74 5.05
C SER A 29 -1.81 -17.63 4.21
N ALA A 30 -0.51 -17.70 4.52
CA ALA A 30 0.43 -18.62 3.88
C ALA A 30 0.12 -20.09 4.22
N ILE A 31 -0.23 -20.39 5.47
CA ILE A 31 -0.67 -21.73 5.88
C ILE A 31 -1.96 -22.11 5.14
N GLY A 32 -2.93 -21.18 5.03
CA GLY A 32 -4.15 -21.39 4.25
C GLY A 32 -3.87 -21.73 2.78
N LEU A 33 -2.89 -21.06 2.16
CA LEU A 33 -2.43 -21.38 0.80
C LEU A 33 -1.85 -22.80 0.71
N LEU A 34 -1.01 -23.21 1.67
CA LEU A 34 -0.45 -24.57 1.70
C LEU A 34 -1.54 -25.64 1.85
N VAL A 35 -2.54 -25.40 2.69
CA VAL A 35 -3.71 -26.29 2.83
C VAL A 35 -4.49 -26.38 1.53
N LEU A 36 -4.67 -25.26 0.82
CA LEU A 36 -5.35 -25.24 -0.47
C LEU A 36 -4.57 -26.06 -1.51
N ILE A 37 -3.25 -25.85 -1.62
CA ILE A 37 -2.35 -26.63 -2.49
C ILE A 37 -2.40 -28.13 -2.13
N TYR A 38 -2.48 -28.47 -0.85
CA TYR A 38 -2.59 -29.86 -0.42
C TYR A 38 -3.92 -30.50 -0.85
N ILE A 39 -5.05 -29.82 -0.59
CA ILE A 39 -6.38 -30.28 -1.00
C ILE A 39 -6.43 -30.50 -2.52
N THR A 40 -5.86 -29.56 -3.28
CA THR A 40 -5.69 -29.66 -4.73
C THR A 40 -5.00 -30.96 -5.16
N LEU A 41 -3.84 -31.27 -4.56
CA LEU A 41 -3.06 -32.45 -4.92
C LEU A 41 -3.84 -33.75 -4.65
N VAL A 42 -4.56 -33.78 -3.53
CA VAL A 42 -5.39 -34.94 -3.15
C VAL A 42 -6.55 -35.14 -4.14
N PHE A 43 -7.22 -34.06 -4.56
CA PHE A 43 -8.31 -34.16 -5.53
C PHE A 43 -7.82 -34.51 -6.95
N LYS A 44 -6.63 -34.04 -7.35
CA LYS A 44 -6.03 -34.43 -8.64
C LYS A 44 -5.87 -35.94 -8.75
N ASN A 45 -5.34 -36.58 -7.71
CA ASN A 45 -5.12 -38.03 -7.69
C ASN A 45 -6.41 -38.86 -7.68
N LYS A 46 -7.59 -38.24 -7.46
CA LYS A 46 -8.88 -38.94 -7.36
C LYS A 46 -9.71 -38.89 -8.65
N TYR A 47 -9.42 -37.97 -9.57
CA TYR A 47 -10.17 -37.74 -10.81
C TYR A 47 -9.35 -38.02 -12.08
N GLU A 48 -8.29 -38.82 -11.95
CA GLU A 48 -7.31 -39.13 -13.00
C GLU A 48 -7.91 -39.90 -14.19
N GLU A 49 -9.07 -40.54 -14.02
CA GLU A 49 -9.67 -41.42 -15.03
C GLU A 49 -10.41 -40.70 -16.16
N SER A 50 -10.64 -39.38 -16.05
CA SER A 50 -11.38 -38.60 -17.04
C SER A 50 -10.60 -37.35 -17.47
N PHE A 51 -10.07 -37.39 -18.70
CA PHE A 51 -9.22 -36.36 -19.28
C PHE A 51 -9.83 -34.94 -19.23
N GLU A 52 -11.12 -34.80 -19.55
CA GLU A 52 -11.81 -33.51 -19.52
C GLU A 52 -11.94 -32.94 -18.10
N LEU A 53 -12.24 -33.79 -17.11
CA LEU A 53 -12.34 -33.36 -15.71
C LEU A 53 -10.95 -33.05 -15.13
N GLU A 54 -9.90 -33.76 -15.55
CA GLU A 54 -8.53 -33.48 -15.12
C GLU A 54 -8.08 -32.07 -15.59
N ILE A 55 -8.31 -31.75 -16.87
CA ILE A 55 -7.99 -30.43 -17.44
C ILE A 55 -8.79 -29.32 -16.74
N PHE A 56 -10.09 -29.50 -16.58
CA PHE A 56 -10.94 -28.50 -15.93
C PHE A 56 -10.51 -28.27 -14.48
N ASN A 57 -10.26 -29.35 -13.73
CA ASN A 57 -9.78 -29.28 -12.35
C ASN A 57 -8.43 -28.56 -12.26
N ASP A 58 -7.48 -28.89 -13.14
CA ASP A 58 -6.18 -28.23 -13.16
C ASP A 58 -6.26 -26.71 -13.42
N ILE A 59 -7.11 -26.28 -14.35
CA ILE A 59 -7.32 -24.85 -14.64
C ILE A 59 -8.01 -24.17 -13.45
N PHE A 60 -9.13 -24.72 -13.00
CA PHE A 60 -9.92 -24.15 -11.90
C PHE A 60 -9.07 -23.97 -10.64
N VAL A 61 -8.28 -24.99 -10.33
CA VAL A 61 -7.44 -24.97 -9.14
C VAL A 61 -6.25 -24.03 -9.29
N SER A 62 -5.60 -24.00 -10.46
CA SER A 62 -4.54 -23.02 -10.74
C SER A 62 -5.06 -21.59 -10.60
N CYS A 63 -6.28 -21.32 -11.05
CA CYS A 63 -6.95 -20.03 -10.83
C CYS A 63 -7.19 -19.74 -9.34
N LEU A 64 -7.69 -20.70 -8.56
CA LEU A 64 -7.89 -20.52 -7.12
C LEU A 64 -6.57 -20.23 -6.39
N VAL A 65 -5.52 -21.01 -6.65
CA VAL A 65 -4.18 -20.77 -6.07
C VAL A 65 -3.65 -19.40 -6.48
N GLY A 66 -3.85 -19.00 -7.74
CA GLY A 66 -3.52 -17.67 -8.24
C GLY A 66 -4.27 -16.55 -7.54
N ILE A 67 -5.58 -16.70 -7.30
CA ILE A 67 -6.40 -15.72 -6.59
C ILE A 67 -5.91 -15.54 -5.14
N PHE A 68 -5.68 -16.63 -4.42
CA PHE A 68 -5.16 -16.57 -3.04
C PHE A 68 -3.74 -15.99 -2.99
N SER A 69 -2.88 -16.34 -3.95
CA SER A 69 -1.54 -15.76 -4.09
C SER A 69 -1.62 -14.25 -4.36
N GLY A 70 -2.52 -13.82 -5.24
CA GLY A 70 -2.80 -12.41 -5.50
C GLY A 70 -3.27 -11.67 -4.24
N ALA A 71 -4.19 -12.25 -3.48
CA ALA A 71 -4.68 -11.65 -2.23
C ALA A 71 -3.55 -11.48 -1.17
N LEU A 72 -2.66 -12.47 -1.06
CA LEU A 72 -1.45 -12.39 -0.23
C LEU A 72 -0.52 -11.27 -0.70
N LEU A 73 -0.29 -11.16 -2.01
CA LEU A 73 0.52 -10.09 -2.59
C LEU A 73 -0.10 -8.71 -2.37
N VAL A 74 -1.43 -8.59 -2.40
CA VAL A 74 -2.13 -7.34 -2.05
C VAL A 74 -1.80 -6.94 -0.61
N LEU A 75 -1.97 -7.84 0.35
CA LEU A 75 -1.63 -7.58 1.76
C LEU A 75 -0.16 -7.16 1.94
N ALA A 76 0.75 -7.91 1.31
CA ALA A 76 2.18 -7.59 1.33
C ALA A 76 2.46 -6.21 0.71
N SER A 77 1.80 -5.88 -0.41
CA SER A 77 1.96 -4.60 -1.10
C SER A 77 1.51 -3.43 -0.23
N PHE A 78 0.40 -3.54 0.50
CA PHE A 78 -0.03 -2.51 1.46
C PHE A 78 0.98 -2.31 2.60
N ILE A 79 1.55 -3.39 3.13
CA ILE A 79 2.58 -3.33 4.19
C ILE A 79 3.85 -2.67 3.67
N LEU A 80 4.34 -3.11 2.52
CA LEU A 80 5.55 -2.57 1.88
C LEU A 80 5.37 -1.11 1.50
N LEU A 81 4.19 -0.73 1.00
CA LEU A 81 3.87 0.66 0.67
C LEU A 81 3.96 1.55 1.92
N ASP A 82 3.39 1.14 3.04
CA ASP A 82 3.44 1.91 4.29
C ASP A 82 4.88 2.04 4.83
N VAL A 83 5.69 0.98 4.74
CA VAL A 83 7.14 1.03 5.08
C VAL A 83 7.91 1.96 4.15
N PHE A 84 7.72 1.80 2.84
CA PHE A 84 8.40 2.59 1.82
C PHE A 84 8.09 4.07 1.96
N LYS A 85 6.82 4.43 2.15
CA LYS A 85 6.39 5.81 2.31
C LYS A 85 6.96 6.44 3.57
N ARG A 86 6.96 5.72 4.71
CA ARG A 86 7.63 6.19 5.93
C ARG A 86 9.11 6.47 5.71
N ASN A 87 9.82 5.55 5.06
CA ASN A 87 11.25 5.71 4.77
C ASN A 87 11.53 6.91 3.86
N LYS A 88 10.60 7.25 2.96
CA LYS A 88 10.72 8.39 2.04
C LYS A 88 10.44 9.77 2.63
N ILE A 89 9.88 9.87 3.84
CA ILE A 89 9.67 11.16 4.53
C ILE A 89 11.02 11.88 4.69
N LYS A 90 11.13 13.15 4.32
CA LYS A 90 12.37 13.94 4.39
C LYS A 90 12.29 15.14 5.31
N ASN A 91 11.08 15.58 5.67
CA ASN A 91 10.87 16.79 6.45
C ASN A 91 9.72 16.61 7.48
N PHE A 92 9.57 17.57 8.39
CA PHE A 92 8.57 17.46 9.48
C PHE A 92 7.14 17.65 8.98
N PHE A 93 6.95 18.42 7.91
CA PHE A 93 5.62 18.60 7.31
C PHE A 93 5.10 17.31 6.64
N GLU A 94 5.96 16.60 5.92
CA GLU A 94 5.67 15.27 5.35
C GLU A 94 5.34 14.26 6.46
N TYR A 95 6.03 14.34 7.61
CA TYR A 95 5.71 13.55 8.79
C TYR A 95 4.35 13.93 9.39
N TYR A 96 4.04 15.21 9.52
CA TYR A 96 2.72 15.70 9.93
C TYR A 96 1.61 15.16 9.03
N CYS A 97 1.77 15.27 7.71
CA CYS A 97 0.77 14.76 6.77
C CYS A 97 0.64 13.24 6.86
N TYR A 98 1.75 12.50 7.04
CA TYR A 98 1.72 11.07 7.31
C TYR A 98 0.86 10.75 8.55
N LEU A 99 1.09 11.45 9.67
CA LEU A 99 0.30 11.28 10.90
C LEU A 99 -1.19 11.61 10.67
N SER A 100 -1.48 12.68 9.93
CA SER A 100 -2.86 13.05 9.58
C SER A 100 -3.53 11.97 8.72
N SER A 101 -2.79 11.34 7.79
CA SER A 101 -3.31 10.25 6.98
C SER A 101 -3.64 8.98 7.77
N LEU A 102 -2.98 8.76 8.92
CA LEU A 102 -3.31 7.67 9.85
C LEU A 102 -4.71 7.84 10.47
N LYS A 103 -5.24 9.06 10.54
CA LYS A 103 -6.60 9.32 11.04
C LYS A 103 -7.68 8.91 10.02
N SER A 104 -7.34 8.87 8.74
CA SER A 104 -8.29 8.54 7.68
C SER A 104 -8.89 7.16 7.88
N LYS A 105 -10.23 7.06 7.79
CA LYS A 105 -10.95 5.77 7.77
C LYS A 105 -10.53 4.88 6.59
N ASN A 106 -9.90 5.46 5.57
CA ASN A 106 -9.40 4.73 4.40
C ASN A 106 -8.07 4.02 4.66
N LYS A 107 -7.40 4.32 5.77
CA LYS A 107 -6.23 3.57 6.21
C LYS A 107 -6.72 2.50 7.18
N PHE A 108 -6.51 1.24 6.79
CA PHE A 108 -6.93 0.07 7.56
C PHE A 108 -6.49 0.21 9.03
N LEU A 109 -7.36 -0.16 9.98
CA LEU A 109 -7.09 -0.07 11.42
C LEU A 109 -5.79 -0.78 11.82
N PHE A 110 -5.41 -1.78 11.01
CA PHE A 110 -4.19 -2.57 11.08
C PHE A 110 -2.87 -1.80 10.91
N PHE A 111 -2.90 -0.62 10.31
CA PHE A 111 -1.73 0.24 10.08
C PHE A 111 -1.54 1.32 11.15
N LYS A 112 -2.38 1.31 12.20
CA LYS A 112 -2.40 2.32 13.25
C LYS A 112 -1.52 1.87 14.43
N ASN A 113 -0.44 2.59 14.70
CA ASN A 113 0.46 2.35 15.83
C ASN A 113 -0.26 2.59 17.16
N TYR A 114 0.05 1.76 18.17
CA TYR A 114 -0.42 1.94 19.54
C TYR A 114 0.15 3.25 20.10
N ASP A 115 1.43 3.51 19.85
CA ASP A 115 2.15 4.71 20.32
C ASP A 115 1.66 6.03 19.71
N LEU A 116 0.80 5.94 18.70
CA LEU A 116 0.18 7.08 18.03
C LEU A 116 -1.33 7.15 18.29
N ARG A 117 -1.87 6.33 19.20
CA ARG A 117 -3.31 6.26 19.50
C ARG A 117 -3.92 7.61 19.84
N GLU A 118 -3.24 8.43 20.63
CA GLU A 118 -3.73 9.74 21.01
C GLU A 118 -3.96 10.64 19.78
N ILE A 119 -3.00 10.63 18.85
CA ILE A 119 -3.12 11.36 17.58
C ILE A 119 -4.24 10.75 16.71
N ILE A 120 -4.28 9.42 16.63
CA ILE A 120 -5.17 8.67 15.76
C ILE A 120 -6.64 8.78 16.21
N ASN A 121 -6.88 8.82 17.52
CA ASN A 121 -8.21 8.90 18.12
C ASN A 121 -8.72 10.34 18.22
N ASN A 122 -7.82 11.34 18.17
CA ASN A 122 -8.23 12.73 18.10
C ASN A 122 -8.93 13.03 16.76
N LYS A 123 -10.22 13.37 16.83
CA LYS A 123 -11.08 13.69 15.67
C LYS A 123 -10.63 14.94 14.92
N ASN A 124 -9.97 15.87 15.61
CA ASN A 124 -9.53 17.13 15.03
C ASN A 124 -8.12 17.01 14.46
N GLN A 125 -7.79 17.86 13.48
CA GLN A 125 -6.42 17.98 12.98
C GLN A 125 -5.55 18.61 14.08
N LEU A 126 -4.30 18.18 14.15
CA LEU A 126 -3.36 18.78 15.09
C LEU A 126 -3.06 20.20 14.60
N THR A 127 -3.12 21.18 15.50
CA THR A 127 -2.57 22.50 15.21
C THR A 127 -1.06 22.39 15.06
N LYS A 128 -0.43 23.41 14.46
CA LYS A 128 1.03 23.43 14.35
C LYS A 128 1.70 23.35 15.73
N GLN A 129 1.13 24.03 16.72
CA GLN A 129 1.64 24.03 18.10
C GLN A 129 1.51 22.64 18.75
N GLU A 130 0.36 21.98 18.59
CA GLU A 130 0.16 20.61 19.09
C GLU A 130 1.15 19.63 18.44
N PHE A 131 1.42 19.80 17.14
CA PHE A 131 2.41 18.99 16.44
C PHE A 131 3.84 19.23 16.95
N ILE A 132 4.22 20.49 17.20
CA ILE A 132 5.53 20.83 17.79
C ILE A 132 5.68 20.17 19.16
N CYS A 133 4.67 20.29 20.03
CA CYS A 133 4.69 19.68 21.35
C CYS A 133 4.84 18.15 21.27
N PHE A 134 4.07 17.52 20.38
CA PHE A 134 4.17 16.07 20.16
C PHE A 134 5.56 15.62 19.70
N VAL A 135 6.16 16.34 18.76
CA VAL A 135 7.51 16.00 18.26
C VAL A 135 8.55 16.22 19.34
N ALA A 136 8.46 17.33 20.09
CA ALA A 136 9.37 17.62 21.20
C ALA A 136 9.31 16.54 22.29
N GLU A 137 8.11 16.08 22.65
CA GLU A 137 7.92 15.01 23.63
C GLU A 137 8.56 13.70 23.16
N LYS A 138 8.35 13.29 21.91
CA LYS A 138 8.95 12.06 21.36
C LYS A 138 10.49 12.13 21.26
N LEU A 139 11.05 13.33 21.16
CA LEU A 139 12.50 13.56 21.15
C LEU A 139 13.07 13.88 22.54
N ASN A 140 12.24 13.92 23.58
CA ASN A 140 12.59 14.32 24.95
C ASN A 140 13.21 15.73 25.05
N TYR A 141 12.73 16.68 24.23
CA TYR A 141 13.16 18.07 24.27
C TYR A 141 12.29 18.89 25.22
N THR A 142 12.94 19.72 26.05
CA THR A 142 12.25 20.63 26.97
C THR A 142 12.08 22.01 26.34
N MET A 143 10.97 22.71 26.61
CA MET A 143 10.71 24.05 26.05
C MET A 143 11.86 25.08 26.17
N PRO A 144 12.59 25.18 27.30
CA PRO A 144 13.68 26.14 27.42
C PRO A 144 14.94 25.77 26.62
N SER A 145 15.05 24.53 26.12
CA SER A 145 16.23 24.02 25.42
C SER A 145 16.46 24.70 24.06
N ILE A 146 17.72 24.73 23.61
CA ILE A 146 18.10 25.26 22.28
C ILE A 146 17.54 24.34 21.20
N GLU A 147 17.52 23.04 21.46
CA GLU A 147 16.98 21.98 20.64
C GLU A 147 15.50 22.22 20.33
N TYR A 148 14.70 22.58 21.34
CA TYR A 148 13.29 22.92 21.15
C TYR A 148 13.10 24.17 20.27
N LYS A 149 13.88 25.22 20.50
CA LYS A 149 13.81 26.44 19.66
C LYS A 149 14.17 26.15 18.21
N ASN A 150 15.19 25.33 17.98
CA ASN A 150 15.59 24.89 16.64
C ASN A 150 14.49 24.05 15.98
N LEU A 151 13.89 23.11 16.72
CA LEU A 151 12.77 22.30 16.25
C LEU A 151 11.58 23.16 15.80
N VAL A 152 11.21 24.17 16.61
CA VAL A 152 10.13 25.11 16.27
C VAL A 152 10.43 25.83 14.96
N ASN A 153 11.66 26.33 14.78
CA ASN A 153 12.07 27.04 13.58
C ASN A 153 12.08 26.12 12.34
N GLU A 154 12.56 24.88 12.49
CA GLU A 154 12.57 23.90 11.40
C GLU A 154 11.15 23.50 10.97
N ILE A 155 10.26 23.23 11.94
CA ILE A 155 8.86 22.91 11.66
C ILE A 155 8.17 24.10 10.97
N ASN A 156 8.37 25.33 11.46
CA ASN A 156 7.80 26.52 10.82
C ASN A 156 8.29 26.70 9.38
N SER A 157 9.60 26.53 9.14
CA SER A 157 10.18 26.61 7.80
C SER A 157 9.60 25.56 6.85
N ASP A 158 9.47 24.31 7.31
CA ASP A 158 8.91 23.23 6.50
C ASP A 158 7.43 23.50 6.17
N PHE A 159 6.63 23.95 7.12
CA PHE A 159 5.21 24.27 6.88
C PHE A 159 5.03 25.44 5.89
N ALA A 160 5.88 26.48 5.98
CA ALA A 160 5.83 27.63 5.07
C ALA A 160 6.18 27.26 3.62
N LYS A 161 7.08 26.29 3.40
CA LYS A 161 7.41 25.81 2.04
C LYS A 161 6.22 25.17 1.33
N HIS A 162 5.24 24.67 2.10
CA HIS A 162 4.09 23.93 1.59
C HIS A 162 2.76 24.71 1.67
N SER A 163 2.75 25.96 2.15
CA SER A 163 1.52 26.76 2.32
C SER A 163 1.02 27.45 1.05
N PHE A 164 1.86 27.58 0.02
CA PHE A 164 1.56 28.37 -1.19
C PHE A 164 1.13 27.54 -2.40
N LEU A 165 1.01 26.22 -2.26
CA LEU A 165 0.71 25.30 -3.37
C LEU A 165 -0.79 25.01 -3.46
N ASP A 166 -1.58 25.93 -4.00
CA ASP A 166 -3.01 25.66 -4.26
C ASP A 166 -3.16 24.62 -5.37
N PRO A 167 -3.63 23.40 -5.06
CA PRO A 167 -3.75 22.35 -6.05
C PRO A 167 -5.03 22.53 -6.86
N ASP A 168 -4.90 22.51 -8.18
CA ASP A 168 -6.06 22.30 -9.05
C ASP A 168 -6.55 20.85 -8.90
N PHE A 169 -7.55 20.67 -8.04
CA PHE A 169 -8.14 19.36 -7.77
C PHE A 169 -8.68 18.67 -9.03
N LYS A 170 -9.21 19.42 -10.01
CA LYS A 170 -9.78 18.82 -11.23
C LYS A 170 -8.67 18.26 -12.11
N LYS A 171 -7.63 19.07 -12.37
CA LYS A 171 -6.47 18.65 -13.17
C LYS A 171 -5.76 17.45 -12.53
N GLN A 172 -5.55 17.50 -11.21
CA GLN A 172 -4.87 16.43 -10.47
C GLN A 172 -5.68 15.14 -10.43
N LYS A 173 -7.01 15.22 -10.26
CA LYS A 173 -7.89 14.04 -10.34
C LYS A 173 -7.80 13.37 -11.71
N LYS A 174 -7.83 14.15 -12.79
CA LYS A 174 -7.73 13.62 -14.16
C LYS A 174 -6.38 12.93 -14.37
N ALA A 175 -5.28 13.57 -13.99
CA ALA A 175 -3.94 12.97 -14.10
C ALA A 175 -3.82 11.67 -13.27
N THR A 176 -4.34 11.67 -12.04
CA THR A 176 -4.37 10.50 -11.16
C THR A 176 -5.16 9.35 -11.80
N LEU A 177 -6.33 9.64 -12.37
CA LEU A 177 -7.17 8.64 -13.05
C LEU A 177 -6.49 8.07 -14.29
N THR A 178 -5.87 8.90 -15.12
CA THR A 178 -5.12 8.43 -16.29
C THR A 178 -3.98 7.51 -15.88
N ARG A 179 -3.22 7.88 -14.84
CA ARG A 179 -2.14 7.06 -14.31
C ARG A 179 -2.67 5.73 -13.80
N LEU A 180 -3.76 5.76 -13.05
CA LEU A 180 -4.42 4.57 -12.52
C LEU A 180 -4.82 3.59 -13.63
N ILE A 181 -5.47 4.08 -14.69
CA ILE A 181 -5.88 3.25 -15.84
C ILE A 181 -4.66 2.61 -16.51
N ILE A 182 -3.58 3.37 -16.70
CA ILE A 182 -2.36 2.84 -17.33
C ILE A 182 -1.74 1.72 -16.48
N PHE A 183 -1.50 1.98 -15.19
CA PHE A 183 -0.77 1.06 -14.33
C PHE A 183 -1.60 -0.14 -13.85
N GLU A 184 -2.91 0.00 -13.67
CA GLU A 184 -3.77 -1.05 -13.11
C GLU A 184 -4.67 -1.74 -14.14
N ILE A 185 -4.76 -1.23 -15.37
CA ILE A 185 -5.57 -1.86 -16.42
C ILE A 185 -4.70 -2.18 -17.64
N ILE A 186 -4.10 -1.17 -18.26
CA ILE A 186 -3.39 -1.35 -19.55
C ILE A 186 -2.17 -2.26 -19.41
N ILE A 187 -1.27 -1.96 -18.45
CA ILE A 187 -0.05 -2.74 -18.24
C ILE A 187 -0.38 -4.18 -17.80
N PRO A 188 -1.24 -4.42 -16.79
CA PRO A 188 -1.59 -5.78 -16.36
C PRO A 188 -2.27 -6.60 -17.45
N LEU A 189 -3.16 -6.01 -18.25
CA LEU A 189 -3.77 -6.68 -19.39
C LEU A 189 -2.74 -7.03 -20.45
N PHE A 190 -1.84 -6.11 -20.79
CA PHE A 190 -0.77 -6.37 -21.75
C PHE A 190 0.13 -7.52 -21.32
N ILE A 191 0.56 -7.54 -20.05
CA ILE A 191 1.36 -8.63 -19.48
C ILE A 191 0.57 -9.95 -19.50
N SER A 192 -0.71 -9.91 -19.10
CA SER A 192 -1.57 -11.11 -19.09
C SER A 192 -1.77 -11.69 -20.48
N ILE A 193 -2.00 -10.84 -21.48
CA ILE A 193 -2.13 -11.26 -22.89
C ILE A 193 -0.80 -11.84 -23.38
N ALA A 194 0.33 -11.19 -23.10
CA ALA A 194 1.64 -11.70 -23.49
C ALA A 194 1.93 -13.09 -22.88
N LEU A 195 1.56 -13.29 -21.62
CA LEU A 195 1.66 -14.58 -20.93
C LEU A 195 0.74 -15.64 -21.55
N ILE A 196 -0.48 -15.29 -21.94
CA ILE A 196 -1.41 -16.21 -22.62
C ILE A 196 -0.90 -16.58 -24.03
N VAL A 197 -0.37 -15.62 -24.79
CA VAL A 197 0.24 -15.90 -26.10
C VAL A 197 1.44 -16.83 -25.94
N LEU A 198 2.25 -16.65 -24.89
CA LEU A 198 3.35 -17.56 -24.57
C LEU A 198 2.88 -18.99 -24.31
N ILE A 199 1.71 -19.19 -23.66
CA ILE A 199 1.09 -20.52 -23.53
C ILE A 199 0.82 -21.12 -24.91
N ALA A 200 0.18 -20.36 -25.81
CA ALA A 200 -0.17 -20.83 -27.14
C ALA A 200 1.06 -21.14 -28.01
N CYS A 201 2.13 -20.35 -27.92
CA CYS A 201 3.37 -20.59 -28.67
C CYS A 201 4.19 -21.76 -28.13
N LEU A 202 4.15 -22.02 -26.82
CA LEU A 202 4.86 -23.14 -26.20
C LEU A 202 4.07 -24.44 -26.27
N PHE A 203 2.82 -24.42 -26.73
CA PHE A 203 1.97 -25.60 -26.89
C PHE A 203 2.49 -26.46 -28.05
N ASN A 204 3.34 -27.44 -27.73
CA ASN A 204 3.64 -28.54 -28.63
C ASN A 204 2.51 -29.58 -28.51
N ASN A 205 2.09 -30.14 -29.65
CA ASN A 205 1.09 -31.20 -29.81
C ASN A 205 1.54 -32.54 -29.16
N ASP A 206 1.81 -32.53 -27.86
CA ASP A 206 2.02 -33.75 -27.09
C ASP A 206 0.77 -33.96 -26.22
N ASP A 207 0.16 -35.14 -26.32
CA ASP A 207 -1.05 -35.60 -25.60
C ASP A 207 -0.86 -35.71 -24.06
N GLN A 208 -0.10 -34.82 -23.44
CA GLN A 208 0.15 -34.80 -22.01
C GLN A 208 -0.77 -33.81 -21.27
N PRO A 209 -1.18 -34.11 -20.02
CA PRO A 209 -1.90 -33.17 -19.18
C PRO A 209 -1.10 -31.87 -19.01
N ILE A 210 -1.81 -30.77 -18.72
CA ILE A 210 -1.27 -29.41 -18.64
C ILE A 210 0.10 -29.42 -17.92
N ARG A 211 1.16 -29.15 -18.69
CA ARG A 211 2.54 -29.05 -18.19
C ARG A 211 2.61 -28.04 -17.03
N ALA A 212 3.47 -28.31 -16.06
CA ALA A 212 3.65 -27.47 -14.87
C ALA A 212 3.87 -25.98 -15.21
N ILE A 213 4.51 -25.70 -16.34
CA ILE A 213 4.73 -24.35 -16.86
C ILE A 213 3.40 -23.61 -17.14
N TYR A 214 2.42 -24.27 -17.77
CA TYR A 214 1.13 -23.62 -18.05
C TYR A 214 0.33 -23.36 -16.77
N ARG A 215 0.35 -24.29 -15.80
CA ARG A 215 -0.27 -24.07 -14.49
C ARG A 215 0.33 -22.86 -13.78
N LEU A 216 1.67 -22.74 -13.82
CA LEU A 216 2.36 -21.57 -13.28
C LEU A 216 1.93 -20.28 -13.98
N ILE A 217 1.80 -20.28 -15.31
CA ILE A 217 1.35 -19.09 -16.05
C ILE A 217 -0.09 -18.71 -15.68
N ILE A 218 -1.01 -19.69 -15.57
CA ILE A 218 -2.39 -19.44 -15.13
C ILE A 218 -2.39 -18.81 -13.73
N ILE A 219 -1.63 -19.36 -12.78
CA ILE A 219 -1.47 -18.81 -11.42
C ILE A 219 -0.98 -17.36 -11.48
N LEU A 220 0.04 -17.07 -12.30
CA LEU A 220 0.59 -15.72 -12.44
C LEU A 220 -0.43 -14.73 -13.02
N VAL A 221 -1.13 -15.11 -14.09
CA VAL A 221 -2.17 -14.25 -14.71
C VAL A 221 -3.28 -13.95 -13.70
N SER A 222 -3.80 -14.98 -13.01
CA SER A 222 -4.82 -14.79 -11.97
C SER A 222 -4.33 -13.89 -10.84
N ALA A 223 -3.10 -14.07 -10.37
CA ALA A 223 -2.51 -13.24 -9.32
C ALA A 223 -2.35 -11.77 -9.75
N ILE A 224 -1.88 -11.52 -10.98
CA ILE A 224 -1.75 -10.16 -11.56
C ILE A 224 -3.11 -9.47 -11.61
N ILE A 225 -4.14 -10.16 -12.14
CA ILE A 225 -5.50 -9.60 -12.24
C ILE A 225 -6.06 -9.24 -10.87
N VAL A 226 -5.95 -10.15 -9.88
CA VAL A 226 -6.43 -9.89 -8.52
C VAL A 226 -5.72 -8.71 -7.88
N LEU A 227 -4.39 -8.63 -8.03
CA LEU A 227 -3.60 -7.54 -7.49
C LEU A 227 -4.03 -6.20 -8.09
N SER A 228 -4.07 -6.12 -9.42
CA SER A 228 -4.39 -4.88 -10.13
C SER A 228 -5.82 -4.42 -9.90
N LEU A 229 -6.79 -5.33 -9.92
CA LEU A 229 -8.19 -5.00 -9.64
C LEU A 229 -8.39 -4.51 -8.19
N SER A 230 -7.68 -5.11 -7.23
CA SER A 230 -7.73 -4.69 -5.83
C SER A 230 -7.15 -3.29 -5.63
N ILE A 231 -5.99 -2.99 -6.24
CA ILE A 231 -5.36 -1.67 -6.18
C ILE A 231 -6.23 -0.63 -6.91
N LEU A 232 -6.80 -0.99 -8.06
CA LEU A 232 -7.71 -0.15 -8.84
C LEU A 232 -8.92 0.30 -8.00
N ILE A 233 -9.63 -0.65 -7.39
CA ILE A 233 -10.81 -0.37 -6.55
C ILE A 233 -10.42 0.54 -5.38
N TYR A 234 -9.30 0.25 -4.72
CA TYR A 234 -8.79 1.05 -3.62
C TYR A 234 -8.49 2.49 -4.02
N GLU A 235 -7.80 2.70 -5.13
CA GLU A 235 -7.44 4.04 -5.60
C GLU A 235 -8.67 4.83 -6.06
N LEU A 236 -9.60 4.21 -6.79
CA LEU A 236 -10.87 4.83 -7.19
C LEU A 236 -11.68 5.28 -5.98
N PHE A 237 -11.74 4.44 -4.95
CA PHE A 237 -12.42 4.78 -3.70
C PHE A 237 -11.82 6.01 -3.02
N ILE A 238 -10.48 6.10 -2.94
CA ILE A 238 -9.83 7.28 -2.34
C ILE A 238 -10.01 8.52 -3.21
N LEU A 239 -9.86 8.38 -4.53
CA LEU A 239 -10.01 9.46 -5.50
C LEU A 239 -11.41 10.09 -5.43
N SER A 240 -12.45 9.27 -5.30
CA SER A 240 -13.84 9.73 -5.19
C SER A 240 -14.09 10.62 -3.97
N LYS A 241 -13.28 10.47 -2.91
CA LYS A 241 -13.41 11.22 -1.64
C LYS A 241 -12.68 12.56 -1.64
N VAL A 242 -11.87 12.86 -2.65
CA VAL A 242 -11.12 14.12 -2.72
C VAL A 242 -12.09 15.29 -2.93
N LYS A 243 -12.35 16.05 -1.87
CA LYS A 243 -13.22 17.25 -1.89
C LYS A 243 -12.55 18.47 -1.27
N ASN A 244 -11.53 18.25 -0.45
CA ASN A 244 -10.80 19.27 0.29
C ASN A 244 -9.30 18.90 0.36
N TYR A 245 -8.49 19.82 0.85
CA TYR A 245 -7.04 19.65 1.01
C TYR A 245 -6.67 18.43 1.88
N GLN A 246 -7.50 18.01 2.83
CA GLN A 246 -7.21 16.86 3.70
C GLN A 246 -7.34 15.56 2.92
N ASN A 247 -8.45 15.38 2.22
CA ASN A 247 -8.66 14.21 1.39
C ASN A 247 -7.71 14.20 0.19
N PHE A 248 -7.29 15.38 -0.29
CA PHE A 248 -6.24 15.53 -1.28
C PHE A 248 -4.89 15.05 -0.74
N ASN A 249 -4.42 15.54 0.41
CA ASN A 249 -3.18 15.06 1.04
C ASN A 249 -3.26 13.54 1.33
N ASN A 250 -4.43 13.04 1.74
CA ASN A 250 -4.65 11.61 1.92
C ASN A 250 -4.54 10.81 0.62
N LEU A 251 -5.02 11.33 -0.52
CA LEU A 251 -4.85 10.68 -1.83
C LEU A 251 -3.36 10.48 -2.12
N TYR A 252 -2.55 11.54 -2.03
CA TYR A 252 -1.11 11.46 -2.31
C TYR A 252 -0.34 10.66 -1.26
N LEU A 253 -0.82 10.53 -0.03
CA LEU A 253 -0.17 9.70 0.98
C LEU A 253 -0.59 8.25 0.95
N LEU A 254 -1.79 7.93 0.47
CA LEU A 254 -2.36 6.58 0.54
C LEU A 254 -2.31 5.85 -0.82
N SER A 255 -2.32 6.57 -1.94
CA SER A 255 -2.22 5.99 -3.29
C SER A 255 -0.91 5.22 -3.53
N PHE A 256 -1.00 4.10 -4.22
CA PHE A 256 0.13 3.30 -4.71
C PHE A 256 0.87 4.04 -5.84
N ASN A 257 0.13 4.53 -6.82
CA ASN A 257 0.69 5.02 -8.08
C ASN A 257 0.92 6.54 -8.11
N ASN A 258 0.24 7.27 -7.23
CA ASN A 258 0.22 8.73 -7.24
C ASN A 258 0.93 9.33 -6.04
N TYR A 259 1.66 8.52 -5.27
CA TYR A 259 2.38 9.02 -4.11
C TYR A 259 3.40 10.10 -4.46
N SER A 260 3.19 11.30 -3.91
CA SER A 260 4.08 12.45 -4.15
C SER A 260 3.94 13.49 -3.04
N TYR A 261 5.05 13.75 -2.35
CA TYR A 261 5.14 14.81 -1.35
C TYR A 261 5.09 16.22 -1.93
N LYS A 262 5.38 16.36 -3.23
CA LYS A 262 5.40 17.66 -3.92
C LYS A 262 4.05 18.36 -3.91
N TYR A 263 2.95 17.61 -3.82
CA TYR A 263 1.61 18.17 -3.88
C TYR A 263 0.96 18.38 -2.50
N LEU A 264 1.66 18.05 -1.40
CA LEU A 264 1.10 18.29 -0.07
C LEU A 264 0.95 19.78 0.20
N ASN A 265 -0.20 20.17 0.75
CA ASN A 265 -0.51 21.55 1.10
C ASN A 265 -0.76 21.69 2.62
N SER A 266 -0.12 22.68 3.24
CA SER A 266 -0.21 22.99 4.68
C SER A 266 -1.28 24.02 5.05
N SER A 267 -1.99 24.60 4.07
CA SER A 267 -2.99 25.68 4.24
C SER A 267 -4.13 25.35 5.20
N LEU A 268 -4.35 24.07 5.48
CA LEU A 268 -5.32 23.59 6.47
C LEU A 268 -4.85 23.71 7.92
N VAL A 269 -3.55 23.81 8.17
CA VAL A 269 -2.99 23.72 9.51
C VAL A 269 -2.93 25.10 10.13
N ARG A 270 -3.85 25.33 11.09
CA ARG A 270 -3.87 26.52 11.94
C ARG A 270 -2.73 26.49 12.95
#